data_AF-A0A8J2LL88-F1
#
_entry.id   AF-A0A8J2LL88-F1
#
_cell.length_a   1.000
_cell.length_b   1.000
_cell.length_c   1.000
_cell.angle_alpha   90.00
_cell.angle_beta   90.00
_cell.angle_gamma   90.00
#
_symmetry.space_group_name_H-M   'P 1'
#
loop_
_entity.id
_entity.type
_entity.pdbx_description
1 polymer ?
#
loop_
_entity_poly.entity_id
_entity_poly.type
_entity_poly.pdbx_seq_one_letter_code
_entity_poly.pdbx_strand_id
1 'polypeptide(L)'
;MGNTPAKTDLPAVAETVKNWLEKAKLEFDERWRETKPQSPVKLEDFDRLKTLGTGSFGRVMVVMHKASKDYYAMKILDKAKIIKLKQVEHTSNEKRVLYAAQFPFIENGAV
;
A
#
# COMPACT_ATOMS: atom_id res chain seq x y z
N MET A 1 15.69 26.59 40.31
CA MET A 1 15.75 27.05 38.91
C MET A 1 14.81 26.15 38.12
N GLY A 2 13.62 26.65 37.77
CA GLY A 2 12.57 25.84 37.17
C GLY A 2 12.84 25.60 35.68
N ASN A 3 12.80 24.34 35.26
CA ASN A 3 12.69 23.99 33.86
C ASN A 3 11.22 24.19 33.45
N THR A 4 10.93 25.32 32.81
CA THR A 4 9.65 25.50 32.12
C THR A 4 9.74 24.75 30.79
N PRO A 5 8.86 23.79 30.49
CA PRO A 5 8.84 23.17 29.17
C PRO A 5 8.54 24.29 28.14
N ALA A 6 9.39 24.40 27.12
CA ALA A 6 9.18 25.34 26.03
C ALA A 6 7.74 25.15 25.51
N LYS A 7 6.96 26.23 25.48
CA LYS A 7 5.64 26.22 24.87
C LYS A 7 5.84 25.78 23.43
N THR A 8 5.39 24.59 23.08
CA THR A 8 5.32 24.15 21.69
C THR A 8 4.44 25.16 20.97
N ASP A 9 4.98 25.90 20.02
CA ASP A 9 4.21 26.87 19.25
C ASP A 9 3.16 26.11 18.40
N LEU A 10 1.99 25.88 19.00
CA LEU A 10 0.86 25.21 18.35
C LEU A 10 0.54 25.76 16.95
N PRO A 11 0.63 27.08 16.68
CA PRO A 11 0.43 27.62 15.33
C PRO A 11 1.48 27.12 14.32
N ALA A 12 2.74 26.99 14.73
CA ALA A 12 3.83 26.54 13.85
C ALA A 12 3.71 25.03 13.55
N VAL A 13 3.28 24.23 14.53
CA VAL A 13 2.99 22.80 14.34
C VAL A 13 1.82 22.63 13.38
N ALA A 14 0.73 23.40 13.56
CA ALA A 14 -0.44 23.33 12.70
C ALA A 14 -0.10 23.65 11.23
N GLU A 15 0.71 24.69 11.00
CA GLU A 15 1.16 25.06 9.65
C GLU A 15 2.06 23.99 9.03
N THR A 16 2.95 23.39 9.82
CA THR A 16 3.80 22.29 9.37
C THR A 16 2.98 21.08 8.93
N VAL A 17 1.97 20.69 9.72
CA VAL A 17 1.07 19.57 9.40
C VAL A 17 0.24 19.88 8.16
N LYS A 18 -0.27 21.10 8.03
CA LYS A 18 -1.04 21.53 6.87
C LYS A 18 -0.21 21.44 5.59
N ASN A 19 1.00 21.98 5.60
CA ASN A 19 1.91 21.92 4.45
C ASN A 19 2.25 20.48 4.06
N TRP A 20 2.44 19.60 5.05
CA TRP A 20 2.65 18.18 4.80
C TRP A 20 1.43 17.51 4.16
N LEU A 21 0.22 17.78 4.67
CA LEU A 21 -1.03 17.24 4.13
C LEU A 21 -1.29 17.70 2.69
N GLU A 22 -1.04 18.97 2.39
CA GLU A 22 -1.18 19.51 1.04
C GLU A 22 -0.23 18.83 0.06
N LYS A 23 1.05 18.68 0.45
CA LYS A 23 2.03 17.93 -0.34
C LYS A 23 1.63 16.48 -0.53
N ALA A 24 1.25 15.78 0.55
CA ALA A 24 0.82 14.38 0.49
C ALA A 24 -0.40 14.17 -0.42
N LYS A 25 -1.34 15.11 -0.40
CA LYS A 25 -2.51 15.11 -1.29
C LYS A 25 -2.10 15.26 -2.76
N LEU A 26 -1.20 16.20 -3.07
CA LEU A 26 -0.71 16.40 -4.44
C LEU A 26 -0.02 15.13 -4.98
N GLU A 27 0.86 14.51 -4.20
CA GLU A 27 1.54 13.27 -4.57
C GLU A 27 0.57 12.09 -4.72
N PHE A 28 -0.44 11.97 -3.84
CA PHE A 28 -1.50 10.97 -3.97
C PHE A 28 -2.27 11.16 -5.28
N ASP A 29 -2.71 12.38 -5.57
CA ASP A 29 -3.49 12.72 -6.75
C ASP A 29 -2.70 12.47 -8.05
N GLU A 30 -1.39 12.70 -8.04
CA GLU A 30 -0.49 12.35 -9.15
C GLU A 30 -0.47 10.83 -9.37
N ARG A 31 -0.10 10.05 -8.35
CA ARG A 31 -0.08 8.57 -8.43
C ARG A 31 -1.44 7.97 -8.76
N TRP A 32 -2.52 8.56 -8.28
CA TRP A 32 -3.89 8.11 -8.55
C TRP A 32 -4.28 8.27 -10.02
N ARG A 33 -3.76 9.30 -10.70
CA ARG A 33 -3.97 9.55 -12.14
C ARG A 33 -3.04 8.73 -13.03
N GLU A 34 -1.89 8.28 -12.51
CA GLU A 34 -0.99 7.41 -13.28
C GLU A 34 -1.64 6.07 -13.62
N THR A 35 -1.56 5.68 -14.88
CA THR A 35 -2.00 4.38 -15.39
C THR A 35 -0.83 3.47 -15.76
N LYS A 36 0.40 3.86 -15.41
CA LYS A 36 1.60 3.13 -15.83
C LYS A 36 1.50 1.68 -15.34
N PRO A 37 1.56 0.69 -16.25
CA PRO A 37 1.75 -0.69 -15.83
C PRO A 37 3.11 -0.75 -15.14
N GLN A 38 3.11 -1.08 -13.84
CA GLN A 38 4.33 -1.48 -13.14
C GLN A 38 5.04 -2.53 -13.99
N SER A 39 6.38 -2.45 -14.03
CA SER A 39 7.21 -3.42 -14.75
C SER A 39 6.70 -4.84 -14.45
N PRO A 40 6.37 -5.65 -15.47
CA PRO A 40 5.66 -6.90 -15.24
C PRO A 40 6.60 -7.92 -14.58
N VAL A 41 6.57 -7.96 -13.25
CA VAL A 41 7.01 -9.12 -12.47
C VAL A 41 5.99 -10.24 -12.65
N LYS A 42 6.48 -11.45 -12.91
CA LYS A 42 5.66 -12.64 -13.15
C LYS A 42 5.61 -13.49 -11.88
N LEU A 43 4.57 -14.30 -11.77
CA LEU A 43 4.44 -15.27 -10.68
C LEU A 43 5.65 -16.24 -10.61
N GLU A 44 6.25 -16.53 -11.76
CA GLU A 44 7.42 -17.40 -11.90
C GLU A 44 8.69 -16.82 -11.29
N ASP A 45 8.75 -15.51 -11.09
CA ASP A 45 9.90 -14.82 -10.51
C ASP A 45 9.99 -15.03 -8.99
N PHE A 46 9.00 -15.69 -8.39
CA PHE A 46 8.88 -15.87 -6.95
C PHE A 46 8.84 -17.33 -6.52
N ASP A 47 9.52 -17.62 -5.42
CA ASP A 47 9.36 -18.85 -4.66
C ASP A 47 8.26 -18.67 -3.61
N ARG A 48 7.23 -19.54 -3.65
CA ARG A 48 6.11 -19.52 -2.70
C ARG A 48 6.49 -20.30 -1.45
N LEU A 49 6.41 -19.66 -0.29
CA LEU A 49 6.90 -20.24 0.97
C LEU A 49 5.76 -20.73 1.85
N LYS A 50 5.05 -19.81 2.51
CA LYS A 50 4.04 -20.15 3.52
C LYS A 50 2.83 -19.23 3.40
N THR A 51 1.64 -19.76 3.65
CA THR A 51 0.42 -18.95 3.78
C THR A 51 0.41 -18.18 5.10
N LEU A 52 0.24 -16.86 5.01
CA LEU A 52 0.06 -15.96 6.15
C LEU A 52 -1.41 -15.87 6.58
N GLY A 53 -2.32 -15.92 5.62
CA GLY A 53 -3.75 -15.83 5.90
C GLY A 53 -4.62 -16.23 4.70
N THR A 54 -5.88 -16.54 4.99
CA THR A 54 -6.90 -16.86 3.99
C THR A 54 -8.09 -15.92 4.18
N GLY A 55 -8.63 -15.42 3.07
CA GLY A 55 -9.84 -14.61 3.06
C GLY A 55 -10.88 -15.17 2.10
N SER A 56 -12.04 -14.51 2.02
CA SER A 56 -13.17 -14.96 1.20
C SER A 56 -12.82 -15.12 -0.29
N PHE A 57 -11.94 -14.26 -0.80
CA PHE A 57 -11.61 -14.16 -2.24
C PHE A 57 -10.23 -14.73 -2.59
N GLY A 58 -9.48 -15.25 -1.61
CA GLY A 58 -8.09 -15.59 -1.86
C GLY A 58 -7.25 -15.86 -0.62
N ARG A 59 -5.94 -15.66 -0.75
CA ARG A 59 -4.98 -15.87 0.34
C ARG A 59 -3.78 -14.94 0.22
N VAL A 60 -3.11 -14.74 1.35
CA VAL A 60 -1.83 -14.03 1.42
C VAL A 60 -0.73 -15.05 1.73
N MET A 61 0.36 -15.01 0.97
CA MET A 61 1.51 -15.90 1.15
C MET A 61 2.80 -15.09 1.27
N VAL A 62 3.72 -15.54 2.12
CA VAL A 62 5.11 -15.12 2.03
C VAL A 62 5.70 -15.71 0.76
N VAL A 63 6.31 -14.85 -0.05
CA VAL A 63 7.07 -15.23 -1.24
C VAL A 63 8.46 -14.62 -1.18
N MET A 64 9.42 -15.22 -1.89
CA MET A 64 10.76 -14.68 -2.05
C MET A 64 11.02 -14.43 -3.53
N HIS A 65 11.45 -13.23 -3.89
CA HIS A 65 11.85 -12.91 -5.25
C HIS A 65 13.18 -13.61 -5.58
N LYS A 66 13.21 -14.39 -6.66
CA LYS A 66 14.33 -15.29 -6.96
C LYS A 66 15.64 -14.56 -7.22
N ALA A 67 15.57 -13.38 -7.86
CA ALA A 67 16.75 -12.60 -8.22
C ALA A 67 17.28 -11.74 -7.07
N SER A 68 16.42 -10.96 -6.40
CA SER A 68 16.87 -10.07 -5.32
C SER A 68 16.96 -10.75 -3.95
N LYS A 69 16.33 -11.91 -3.78
CA LYS A 69 16.17 -12.63 -2.49
C LYS A 69 15.36 -11.87 -1.44
N ASP A 70 14.64 -10.83 -1.85
CA ASP A 70 13.73 -10.10 -0.96
C ASP A 70 12.44 -10.88 -0.70
N TYR A 71 11.88 -10.70 0.49
CA TYR A 71 10.64 -11.33 0.93
C TYR A 71 9.47 -10.36 0.79
N TYR A 72 8.34 -10.87 0.31
CA TYR A 72 7.10 -10.11 0.13
C TYR A 72 5.89 -10.88 0.63
N ALA A 73 4.81 -10.15 0.95
CA ALA A 73 3.48 -10.73 1.15
C ALA A 73 2.68 -10.62 -0.16
N MET A 74 2.48 -11.75 -0.85
CA MET A 74 1.73 -11.81 -2.09
C MET A 74 0.25 -12.12 -1.82
N LYS A 75 -0.65 -11.22 -2.25
CA LYS A 75 -2.11 -11.42 -2.18
C LYS A 75 -2.61 -12.08 -3.46
N ILE A 76 -2.97 -13.35 -3.37
CA ILE A 76 -3.47 -14.15 -4.49
C ILE A 76 -5.00 -14.16 -4.46
N LEU A 77 -5.63 -13.69 -5.53
CA LEU A 77 -7.08 -13.53 -5.65
C LEU A 77 -7.69 -14.43 -6.72
N ASP A 78 -8.83 -15.06 -6.42
CA ASP A 78 -9.61 -15.88 -7.36
C ASP A 78 -10.61 -14.99 -8.12
N LYS A 79 -10.32 -14.75 -9.40
CA LYS A 79 -11.16 -13.92 -10.29
C LYS A 79 -12.59 -14.43 -10.41
N ALA A 80 -12.79 -15.76 -10.48
CA ALA A 80 -14.13 -16.33 -10.63
C ALA A 80 -14.98 -16.05 -9.38
N LYS A 81 -14.40 -16.17 -8.19
CA LYS A 81 -15.07 -15.81 -6.93
C LYS A 81 -15.37 -14.32 -6.83
N ILE A 82 -14.42 -13.46 -7.22
CA ILE A 82 -14.61 -12.00 -7.21
C ILE A 82 -15.78 -11.60 -8.12
N ILE A 83 -15.86 -12.16 -9.33
CA ILE A 83 -16.95 -11.90 -10.27
C ILE A 83 -18.28 -12.40 -9.68
N LYS A 84 -18.31 -13.65 -9.19
CA LYS A 84 -19.51 -14.25 -8.59
C LYS A 84 -20.08 -13.43 -7.44
N LEU A 85 -19.20 -12.85 -6.61
CA LEU A 85 -19.56 -12.05 -5.43
C LEU A 85 -19.65 -10.54 -5.73
N LYS A 86 -19.56 -10.14 -7.01
CA LYS A 86 -19.67 -8.75 -7.48
C LYS A 86 -18.67 -7.79 -6.80
N GLN A 87 -17.44 -8.25 -6.54
CA GLN A 87 -16.38 -7.48 -5.85
C GLN A 87 -15.31 -6.91 -6.81
N VAL A 88 -15.61 -6.82 -8.11
CA VAL A 88 -14.65 -6.38 -9.13
C VAL A 88 -14.21 -4.93 -8.89
N GLU A 89 -15.16 -4.03 -8.64
CA GLU A 89 -14.87 -2.62 -8.38
C GLU A 89 -14.09 -2.45 -7.07
N HIS A 90 -14.53 -3.14 -6.00
CA HIS A 90 -13.85 -3.08 -4.71
C HIS A 90 -12.40 -3.55 -4.81
N THR A 91 -12.15 -4.66 -5.53
CA THR A 91 -10.79 -5.17 -5.77
C THR A 91 -9.94 -4.19 -6.58
N SER A 92 -10.53 -3.58 -7.60
CA SER A 92 -9.84 -2.58 -8.44
C SER A 92 -9.48 -1.32 -7.64
N ASN A 93 -10.41 -0.86 -6.80
CA ASN A 93 -10.21 0.29 -5.92
C ASN A 93 -9.16 0.00 -4.85
N GLU A 94 -9.17 -1.20 -4.24
CA GLU A 94 -8.15 -1.61 -3.27
C GLU A 94 -6.75 -1.48 -3.88
N LYS A 95 -6.54 -2.05 -5.07
CA LYS A 95 -5.25 -1.96 -5.78
C LYS A 95 -4.86 -0.50 -6.04
N ARG A 96 -5.80 0.31 -6.52
CA ARG A 96 -5.53 1.70 -6.91
C ARG A 96 -5.23 2.61 -5.71
N VAL A 97 -5.95 2.43 -4.61
CA VAL A 97 -5.70 3.19 -3.36
C VAL A 97 -4.35 2.82 -2.76
N LEU A 98 -4.02 1.53 -2.66
CA LEU A 98 -2.72 1.08 -2.13
C LEU A 98 -1.53 1.48 -3.01
N TYR A 99 -1.75 1.70 -4.31
CA TYR A 99 -0.74 2.25 -5.20
C TYR A 99 -0.52 3.75 -4.97
N ALA A 100 -1.60 4.51 -4.75
CA ALA A 100 -1.54 5.96 -4.66
C ALA A 100 -1.18 6.48 -3.25
N ALA A 101 -1.55 5.72 -2.21
CA ALA A 101 -1.29 6.07 -0.82
C ALA A 101 0.16 5.76 -0.42
N GLN A 102 0.78 6.69 0.30
CA GLN A 102 2.10 6.50 0.91
C GLN A 102 2.09 7.13 2.29
N PHE A 103 2.29 6.32 3.32
CA PHE A 103 2.31 6.78 4.71
C PHE A 103 3.10 5.79 5.58
N PRO A 104 3.76 6.21 6.67
CA PRO A 104 4.60 5.32 7.47
C PRO A 104 3.89 4.09 8.04
N PHE A 105 2.57 4.16 8.20
CA PHE A 105 1.73 3.07 8.73
C PHE A 105 0.89 2.38 7.64
N ILE A 106 1.13 2.68 6.36
CA ILE A 106 0.50 2.02 5.22
C ILE A 106 1.59 1.25 4.48
N GLU A 107 1.37 -0.04 4.24
CA GLU A 107 2.27 -0.85 3.43
C GLU A 107 2.21 -0.39 1.96
N ASN A 108 3.37 -0.04 1.39
CA ASN A 108 3.46 0.38 -0.01
C ASN A 108 3.49 -0.86 -0.92
N GLY A 109 2.48 -1.00 -1.78
CA GLY A 109 2.56 -1.84 -2.98
C GLY A 109 2.14 -3.29 -2.81
N ALA A 110 1.02 -3.64 -3.44
CA ALA A 110 0.69 -5.00 -3.81
C ALA A 110 1.70 -5.53 -4.85
N VAL A 111 2.34 -6.66 -4.55
CA VAL A 111 2.93 -7.56 -5.55
C VAL A 111 1.83 -8.46 -6.10
#